data_AF-A0A0A2VRJ0-F1
#
_entry.id   AF-A0A0A2VRJ0-F1
#
_cell.length_a   1.000
_cell.length_b   1.000
_cell.length_c   1.000
_cell.angle_alpha   90.00
_cell.angle_beta   90.00
_cell.angle_gamma   90.00
#
_symmetry.space_group_name_H-M   'P 1'
#
loop_
_entity.id
_entity.type
_entity.pdbx_description
1 polymer ?
#
loop_
_entity_poly.entity_id
_entity_poly.type
_entity_poly.pdbx_seq_one_letter_code
_entity_poly.pdbx_strand_id
1 'polypeptide(L)'
;MCFGTIETIPVEVFENITSYLSIGDEARLYATCRRLHIHGAPLLLGPFERNQRAMLWAISHDDPALLRRCTRAGAPLDVVVVFKTKKPDPGVNRRGEAGRPRVRSPKRLSTLALAARRHSPHVFEHLVARGVGFGLGGPTGVSLAALRRQLRRLMQKLVSPARLGTLRELIECGFVAEVATHAGRDAAWPLSRAIVAGASEDLVRRLVDAGADLHAVHEHRRFGSIAPLSAAILTSTPNMARLLVRLGASYEEPGVALPLRPPAERRPTRHPLFAAVQRLAQSQAHDTSAVEDCLAHGCSINRTEPRVWDRGFNWDWRPRQQYSTPLLEFLDAIPSMSGTTAQRHATLQNLAFLLSRGARTPPLAPDQPGAIVQTTTPSSLELLIDRWQVEALNDDHFFRVVTLIVDAGCMDGAMGRIMRRYCRGVRNRDPYFAPAWRGWRRLIDLFLARPGVDPSALLLHLLVDSGTKEMAAVERLLVAAVDYLLARGADINAPASPLGTPALHTLCTFYQHPTPDTMWWHRSPYQESVVRHRCDLLHLMMSRGADPLLRFRGRNAPMELIQYLKVADPSTRAWIKKVGRTLCEGMAAQRIARANRTEYVRDKETSFSA
;
A
#
# COMPACT_ATOMS: atom_id res chain seq x y z
N MET A 1 53.85 -41.42 33.56
CA MET A 1 54.16 -40.08 33.04
C MET A 1 53.31 -39.09 33.81
N CYS A 2 53.89 -38.31 34.72
CA CYS A 2 53.16 -37.25 35.41
C CYS A 2 52.91 -36.14 34.39
N PHE A 3 51.68 -36.01 33.91
CA PHE A 3 51.29 -34.85 33.13
C PHE A 3 51.40 -33.64 34.07
N GLY A 4 52.37 -32.76 33.82
CA GLY A 4 52.55 -31.53 34.57
C GLY A 4 51.25 -30.74 34.62
N THR A 5 50.93 -30.18 35.78
CA THR A 5 49.77 -29.30 35.88
C THR A 5 50.00 -28.08 34.99
N ILE A 6 48.93 -27.50 34.45
CA ILE A 6 49.00 -26.32 33.57
C ILE A 6 49.76 -25.14 34.21
N GLU A 7 49.92 -25.18 35.54
CA GLU A 7 50.63 -24.21 36.36
C GLU A 7 52.16 -24.30 36.27
N THR A 8 52.71 -25.40 35.76
CA THR A 8 54.16 -25.60 35.60
C THR A 8 54.65 -25.34 34.18
N ILE A 9 53.77 -24.86 33.29
CA ILE A 9 54.13 -24.56 31.89
C ILE A 9 54.98 -23.28 31.85
N PRO A 10 56.14 -23.26 31.16
CA PRO A 10 56.92 -22.04 30.93
C PRO A 10 56.08 -20.93 30.28
N VAL A 11 56.33 -19.68 30.66
CA VAL A 11 55.55 -18.51 30.19
C VAL A 11 55.49 -18.44 28.68
N GLU A 12 56.58 -18.75 27.98
CA GLU A 12 56.65 -18.68 26.52
C GLU A 12 55.72 -19.71 25.86
N VAL A 13 55.65 -20.92 26.43
CA VAL A 13 54.77 -21.99 25.94
C VAL A 13 53.32 -21.64 26.24
N PHE A 14 53.05 -21.05 27.40
CA PHE A 14 51.72 -20.58 27.77
C PHE A 14 51.23 -19.43 26.88
N GLU A 15 52.09 -18.47 26.56
CA GLU A 15 51.82 -17.39 25.60
C GLU A 15 51.56 -17.95 24.20
N ASN A 16 52.32 -18.96 23.79
CA ASN A 16 52.11 -19.61 22.50
C ASN A 16 50.75 -20.33 22.46
N ILE A 17 50.39 -21.11 23.49
CA ILE A 17 49.09 -21.77 23.60
C ILE A 17 47.95 -20.74 23.57
N THR A 18 48.05 -19.69 24.38
CA THR A 18 47.02 -18.63 24.45
C THR A 18 46.91 -17.84 23.16
N SER A 19 47.99 -17.73 22.36
CA SER A 19 47.94 -17.11 21.02
C SER A 19 47.06 -17.86 20.03
N TYR A 20 46.86 -19.18 20.22
CA TYR A 20 45.96 -20.01 19.40
C TYR A 20 44.54 -20.07 19.95
N LEU A 21 44.33 -19.65 21.21
CA LEU A 21 43.01 -19.67 21.81
C LEU A 21 42.17 -18.51 21.29
N SER A 22 40.86 -18.76 21.14
CA SER A 22 39.95 -17.65 21.02
C SER A 22 39.92 -16.90 22.35
N ILE A 23 39.63 -15.61 22.32
CA ILE A 23 39.63 -14.76 23.53
C ILE A 23 38.64 -15.26 24.58
N GLY A 24 37.57 -15.94 24.15
CA GLY A 24 36.65 -16.56 25.08
C GLY A 24 37.21 -17.81 25.75
N ASP A 25 38.05 -18.58 25.04
CA ASP A 25 38.73 -19.74 25.61
C ASP A 25 39.87 -19.30 26.52
N GLU A 26 40.58 -18.23 26.15
CA GLU A 26 41.59 -17.58 26.99
C GLU A 26 40.97 -17.03 28.29
N ALA A 27 39.84 -16.31 28.21
CA ALA A 27 39.13 -15.80 29.39
C ALA A 27 38.60 -16.94 30.29
N ARG A 28 38.07 -18.02 29.71
CA ARG A 28 37.64 -19.22 30.46
C ARG A 28 38.82 -19.93 31.12
N LEU A 29 39.94 -20.07 30.40
CA LEU A 29 41.17 -20.65 30.92
C LEU A 29 41.70 -19.86 32.13
N TYR A 30 41.60 -18.53 32.10
CA TYR A 30 41.99 -17.70 33.22
C TYR A 30 40.99 -17.73 34.39
N ALA A 31 39.77 -18.22 34.18
CA ALA A 31 38.76 -18.38 35.23
C ALA A 31 38.90 -19.71 35.99
N THR A 32 39.56 -20.73 35.42
CA THR A 32 39.66 -22.06 36.04
C THR A 32 40.75 -22.15 37.12
N CYS A 33 41.76 -21.28 37.12
CA CYS A 33 42.87 -21.33 38.08
C CYS A 33 43.33 -19.93 38.53
N ARG A 34 43.53 -19.76 39.85
CA ARG A 34 43.98 -18.50 40.47
C ARG A 34 45.37 -18.05 40.01
N ARG A 35 46.29 -18.98 39.75
CA ARG A 35 47.64 -18.69 39.23
C ARG A 35 47.61 -18.24 37.77
N LEU A 36 46.87 -18.97 36.92
CA LEU A 36 46.66 -18.57 35.52
C LEU A 36 45.94 -17.22 35.44
N HIS A 37 45.04 -16.93 36.38
CA HIS A 37 44.43 -15.62 36.49
C HIS A 37 45.45 -14.50 36.72
N ILE A 38 46.41 -14.70 37.63
CA ILE A 38 47.44 -13.70 37.96
C ILE A 38 48.38 -13.46 36.77
N HIS A 39 48.81 -14.52 36.08
CA HIS A 39 49.75 -14.39 34.95
C HIS A 39 49.08 -14.00 33.63
N GLY A 40 47.87 -14.49 33.36
CA GLY A 40 47.15 -14.27 32.11
C GLY A 40 46.37 -12.96 32.05
N ALA A 41 45.91 -12.42 33.20
CA ALA A 41 45.11 -11.18 33.20
C ALA A 41 45.84 -9.97 32.58
N PRO A 42 47.14 -9.71 32.84
CA PRO A 42 47.87 -8.64 32.18
C PRO A 42 47.97 -8.82 30.66
N LEU A 43 48.11 -10.07 30.18
CA LEU A 43 48.21 -10.39 28.74
C LEU A 43 46.87 -10.22 28.01
N LEU A 44 45.75 -10.50 28.69
CA LEU A 44 44.39 -10.26 28.19
C LEU A 44 44.04 -8.77 28.15
N LEU A 45 44.52 -8.00 29.14
CA LEU A 45 44.12 -6.62 29.36
C LEU A 45 45.14 -5.58 28.85
N GLY A 46 46.34 -6.02 28.44
CA GLY A 46 47.46 -5.15 28.05
C GLY A 46 47.24 -4.41 26.73
N PRO A 47 47.23 -5.08 25.57
CA PRO A 47 47.02 -4.40 24.29
C PRO A 47 45.58 -3.84 24.23
N PHE A 48 45.43 -2.57 23.80
CA PHE A 48 44.13 -1.90 23.69
C PHE A 48 43.08 -2.77 22.97
N GLU A 49 43.46 -3.44 21.89
CA GLU A 49 42.56 -4.34 21.16
C GLU A 49 42.10 -5.54 22.00
N ARG A 50 43.00 -6.17 22.78
CA ARG A 50 42.67 -7.32 23.62
C ARG A 50 41.75 -6.88 24.77
N ASN A 51 41.98 -5.72 25.36
CA ASN A 51 41.11 -5.14 26.38
C ASN A 51 39.70 -4.84 25.85
N GLN A 52 39.59 -4.29 24.63
CA GLN A 52 38.31 -4.07 23.94
C GLN A 52 37.56 -5.38 23.65
N ARG A 53 38.29 -6.43 23.26
CA ARG A 53 37.73 -7.77 23.05
C ARG A 53 37.29 -8.43 24.36
N ALA A 54 38.04 -8.25 25.45
CA ALA A 54 37.67 -8.70 26.79
C ALA A 54 36.40 -7.99 27.29
N MET A 55 36.26 -6.68 27.06
CA MET A 55 35.01 -5.95 27.31
C MET A 55 33.84 -6.53 26.52
N LEU A 56 34.00 -6.78 25.22
CA LEU A 56 32.94 -7.41 24.40
C LEU A 56 32.54 -8.78 24.92
N TRP A 57 33.51 -9.56 25.41
CA TRP A 57 33.25 -10.86 26.00
C TRP A 57 32.48 -10.73 27.31
N ALA A 58 32.91 -9.83 28.21
CA ALA A 58 32.21 -9.55 29.46
C ALA A 58 30.75 -9.15 29.22
N ILE A 59 30.53 -8.26 28.24
CA ILE A 59 29.20 -7.82 27.81
C ILE A 59 28.40 -8.94 27.12
N SER A 60 29.04 -9.95 26.52
CA SER A 60 28.31 -11.03 25.86
C SER A 60 27.91 -12.16 26.82
N HIS A 61 28.53 -12.21 28.00
CA HIS A 61 28.32 -13.24 29.03
C HIS A 61 27.74 -12.66 30.34
N ASP A 62 27.36 -11.38 30.33
CA ASP A 62 26.83 -10.67 31.50
C ASP A 62 27.74 -10.75 32.75
N ASP A 63 29.06 -10.58 32.57
CA ASP A 63 30.06 -10.64 33.65
C ASP A 63 30.50 -9.23 34.10
N PRO A 64 29.86 -8.64 35.13
CA PRO A 64 30.25 -7.33 35.65
C PRO A 64 31.62 -7.35 36.34
N ALA A 65 32.09 -8.50 36.84
CA ALA A 65 33.39 -8.60 37.51
C ALA A 65 34.54 -8.48 36.49
N LEU A 66 34.44 -9.15 35.35
CA LEU A 66 35.39 -8.98 34.27
C LEU A 66 35.33 -7.57 33.67
N LEU A 67 34.14 -6.99 33.52
CA LEU A 67 34.00 -5.60 33.07
C LEU A 67 34.72 -4.62 34.01
N ARG A 68 34.60 -4.80 35.34
CA ARG A 68 35.33 -4.02 36.35
C ARG A 68 36.84 -4.16 36.19
N ARG A 69 37.34 -5.37 35.90
CA ARG A 69 38.77 -5.61 35.66
C ARG A 69 39.25 -4.90 34.39
N CYS A 70 38.50 -4.99 33.29
CA CYS A 70 38.82 -4.28 32.04
C CYS A 70 38.90 -2.76 32.27
N THR A 71 37.93 -2.22 33.02
CA THR A 71 37.90 -0.80 33.39
C THR A 71 39.14 -0.39 34.20
N ARG A 72 39.52 -1.18 35.21
CA ARG A 72 40.74 -0.91 36.02
C ARG A 72 42.02 -0.97 35.20
N ALA A 73 42.04 -1.76 34.14
CA ALA A 73 43.13 -1.82 33.18
C ALA A 73 43.08 -0.70 32.10
N GLY A 74 42.27 0.35 32.31
CA GLY A 74 42.23 1.52 31.44
C GLY A 74 41.31 1.41 30.23
N ALA A 75 40.40 0.42 30.19
CA ALA A 75 39.44 0.33 29.10
C ALA A 75 38.39 1.45 29.20
N PRO A 76 38.07 2.15 28.10
CA PRO A 76 37.02 3.16 28.10
C PRO A 76 35.64 2.52 28.36
N LEU A 77 34.96 2.96 29.40
CA LEU A 77 33.63 2.46 29.79
C LEU A 77 32.53 2.83 28.78
N ASP A 78 32.63 3.98 28.11
CA ASP A 78 31.52 4.54 27.33
C ASP A 78 31.42 3.95 25.92
N VAL A 79 32.57 3.62 25.32
CA VAL A 79 32.68 3.21 23.92
C VAL A 79 33.55 1.97 23.78
N VAL A 80 32.98 0.96 23.14
CA VAL A 80 33.70 -0.25 22.72
C VAL A 80 33.97 -0.21 21.23
N VAL A 81 35.23 -0.48 20.87
CA VAL A 81 35.70 -0.51 19.48
C VAL A 81 35.61 -1.93 18.93
N VAL A 82 34.69 -2.16 18.00
CA VAL A 82 34.52 -3.46 17.35
C VAL A 82 35.27 -3.50 16.04
N PHE A 83 36.33 -4.32 16.02
CA PHE A 83 37.07 -4.67 14.82
C PHE A 83 36.33 -5.81 14.10
N LYS A 84 35.68 -5.50 12.97
CA LYS A 84 35.09 -6.55 12.13
C LYS A 84 36.18 -7.14 11.24
N THR A 85 36.77 -8.25 11.67
CA THR A 85 37.51 -9.14 10.77
C THR A 85 36.49 -9.90 9.93
N LYS A 86 36.16 -9.38 8.74
CA LYS A 86 35.57 -10.27 7.73
C LYS A 86 36.71 -11.21 7.32
N LYS A 87 36.47 -12.52 7.27
CA LYS A 87 37.31 -13.39 6.43
C LYS A 87 37.41 -12.72 5.06
N PRO A 88 38.61 -12.59 4.45
CA PRO A 88 38.70 -12.01 3.11
C PRO A 88 37.71 -12.78 2.24
N ASP A 89 36.71 -12.08 1.70
CA ASP A 89 35.83 -12.71 0.70
C ASP A 89 36.78 -13.12 -0.44
N PRO A 90 36.84 -14.39 -0.86
CA PRO A 90 37.67 -14.81 -1.99
C PRO A 90 37.15 -14.26 -3.34
N GLY A 91 36.30 -13.23 -3.29
CA GLY A 91 35.73 -12.56 -4.44
C GLY A 91 36.82 -11.83 -5.21
N VAL A 92 37.23 -12.46 -6.30
CA VAL A 92 38.00 -11.87 -7.38
C VAL A 92 37.26 -10.61 -7.86
N ASN A 93 37.95 -9.47 -7.97
CA ASN A 93 37.33 -8.25 -8.47
C ASN A 93 36.89 -8.46 -9.95
N ARG A 94 36.11 -7.53 -10.53
CA ARG A 94 35.67 -7.61 -11.95
C ARG A 94 36.82 -7.71 -12.97
N ARG A 95 38.09 -7.60 -12.53
CA ARG A 95 39.31 -7.68 -13.34
C ARG A 95 40.11 -8.97 -13.14
N GLY A 96 39.64 -9.94 -12.36
CA GLY A 96 40.39 -11.19 -12.17
C GLY A 96 41.42 -11.15 -11.04
N GLU A 97 41.55 -10.04 -10.30
CA GLU A 97 42.55 -9.91 -9.23
C GLU A 97 41.96 -10.26 -7.85
N ALA A 98 42.77 -10.90 -7.01
CA ALA A 98 42.45 -11.11 -5.60
C ALA A 98 42.18 -9.75 -4.94
N GLY A 99 40.93 -9.50 -4.53
CA GLY A 99 40.56 -8.23 -3.93
C GLY A 99 41.38 -7.98 -2.66
N ARG A 100 42.12 -6.86 -2.60
CA ARG A 100 42.80 -6.45 -1.37
C ARG A 100 41.78 -6.46 -0.22
N PRO A 101 42.10 -7.08 0.93
CA PRO A 101 41.17 -7.13 2.06
C PRO A 101 40.80 -5.70 2.43
N ARG A 102 39.52 -5.34 2.23
CA ARG A 102 39.00 -4.06 2.67
C ARG A 102 38.99 -4.07 4.20
N VAL A 103 40.07 -3.55 4.80
CA VAL A 103 40.12 -3.26 6.23
C VAL A 103 38.99 -2.27 6.51
N ARG A 104 37.89 -2.76 7.08
CA ARG A 104 36.81 -1.88 7.51
C ARG A 104 37.32 -1.11 8.70
N SER A 105 37.16 0.22 8.65
CA SER A 105 37.44 1.07 9.79
C SER A 105 36.74 0.55 11.05
N PRO A 106 37.42 0.61 12.21
CA PRO A 106 36.86 0.14 13.47
C PRO A 106 35.52 0.81 13.76
N LYS A 107 34.52 0.03 14.15
CA LYS A 107 33.20 0.57 14.51
C LYS A 107 33.15 0.85 16.00
N ARG A 108 33.06 2.13 16.35
CA ARG A 108 32.77 2.58 17.73
C ARG A 108 31.29 2.37 18.04
N LEU A 109 31.01 1.64 19.11
CA LEU A 109 29.66 1.37 19.60
C LEU A 109 29.58 1.80 21.06
N SER A 110 28.44 2.34 21.49
CA SER A 110 28.21 2.58 22.92
C SER A 110 28.22 1.25 23.67
N THR A 111 28.97 1.18 24.77
CA THR A 111 29.06 -0.01 25.64
C THR A 111 27.70 -0.35 26.23
N LEU A 112 26.95 0.66 26.65
CA LEU A 112 25.61 0.52 27.22
C LEU A 112 24.60 0.02 26.17
N ALA A 113 24.67 0.53 24.93
CA ALA A 113 23.88 0.00 23.81
C ALA A 113 24.25 -1.45 23.45
N LEU A 114 25.52 -1.84 23.63
CA LEU A 114 25.98 -3.21 23.43
C LEU A 114 25.47 -4.17 24.52
N ALA A 115 25.48 -3.75 25.79
CA ALA A 115 24.93 -4.51 26.91
C ALA A 115 23.45 -4.80 26.70
N ALA A 116 22.66 -3.77 26.38
CA ALA A 116 21.25 -3.95 26.02
C ALA A 116 21.06 -4.86 24.79
N ARG A 117 21.95 -4.79 23.80
CA ARG A 117 21.86 -5.64 22.60
C ARG A 117 22.15 -7.13 22.87
N ARG A 118 23.03 -7.40 23.84
CA ARG A 118 23.52 -8.74 24.22
C ARG A 118 22.69 -9.40 25.32
N HIS A 119 21.70 -8.69 25.87
CA HIS A 119 20.84 -9.19 26.95
C HIS A 119 21.60 -9.40 28.25
N SER A 120 22.38 -8.39 28.64
CA SER A 120 23.24 -8.45 29.83
C SER A 120 22.78 -7.41 30.85
N PRO A 121 21.72 -7.71 31.63
CA PRO A 121 21.12 -6.76 32.56
C PRO A 121 22.06 -6.38 33.71
N HIS A 122 22.86 -7.30 34.25
CA HIS A 122 23.77 -7.00 35.37
C HIS A 122 24.92 -6.09 34.92
N VAL A 123 25.46 -6.33 33.72
CA VAL A 123 26.45 -5.44 33.11
C VAL A 123 25.82 -4.08 32.81
N PHE A 124 24.57 -4.05 32.34
CA PHE A 124 23.86 -2.81 32.07
C PHE A 124 23.65 -1.99 33.35
N GLU A 125 23.12 -2.59 34.40
CA GLU A 125 22.92 -1.97 35.71
C GLU A 125 24.23 -1.46 36.30
N HIS A 126 25.30 -2.26 36.24
CA HIS A 126 26.63 -1.85 36.71
C HIS A 126 27.19 -0.63 35.95
N LEU A 127 26.89 -0.52 34.64
CA LEU A 127 27.28 0.64 33.83
C LEU A 127 26.47 1.89 34.24
N VAL A 128 25.15 1.76 34.38
CA VAL A 128 24.26 2.86 34.79
C VAL A 128 24.61 3.35 36.20
N ALA A 129 24.85 2.46 37.15
CA ALA A 129 25.24 2.78 38.52
C ALA A 129 26.56 3.56 38.61
N ARG A 130 27.40 3.48 37.58
CA ARG A 130 28.64 4.24 37.44
C ARG A 130 28.48 5.56 36.68
N GLY A 131 27.27 5.94 36.33
CA GLY A 131 26.98 7.14 35.54
C GLY A 131 27.44 7.04 34.08
N VAL A 132 27.66 5.83 33.57
CA VAL A 132 28.01 5.64 32.15
C VAL A 132 26.77 5.86 31.31
N GLY A 133 26.69 6.99 30.60
CA GLY A 133 25.63 7.27 29.64
C GLY A 133 25.91 6.66 28.25
N PHE A 134 25.12 7.05 27.25
CA PHE A 134 25.32 6.62 25.86
C PHE A 134 26.54 7.25 25.13
N GLY A 135 27.41 7.96 25.85
CA GLY A 135 28.73 8.38 25.38
C GLY A 135 28.74 9.51 24.36
N LEU A 136 28.04 10.61 24.63
CA LEU A 136 28.09 11.84 23.83
C LEU A 136 29.16 12.81 24.35
N GLY A 137 30.00 13.35 23.45
CA GLY A 137 30.73 14.61 23.70
C GLY A 137 32.25 14.55 23.77
N GLY A 138 32.88 13.37 23.89
CA GLY A 138 34.35 13.26 23.88
C GLY A 138 34.96 13.08 22.47
N PRO A 139 36.25 13.42 22.26
CA PRO A 139 36.98 13.13 21.01
C PRO A 139 37.03 11.62 20.66
N THR A 140 36.76 10.76 21.66
CA THR A 140 36.67 9.31 21.55
C THR A 140 35.22 8.79 21.40
N GLY A 141 34.20 9.65 21.52
CA GLY A 141 32.78 9.31 21.57
C GLY A 141 32.16 8.84 20.24
N VAL A 142 30.91 8.37 20.30
CA VAL A 142 30.11 8.04 19.11
C VAL A 142 29.38 9.30 18.64
N SER A 143 29.41 9.60 17.34
CA SER A 143 28.66 10.75 16.82
C SER A 143 27.16 10.59 17.10
N LEU A 144 26.48 11.68 17.47
CA LEU A 144 25.05 11.66 17.81
C LEU A 144 24.19 11.00 16.72
N ALA A 145 24.49 11.26 15.44
CA ALA A 145 23.78 10.64 14.32
C ALA A 145 24.02 9.11 14.24
N ALA A 146 25.23 8.65 14.54
CA ALA A 146 25.54 7.23 14.60
C ALA A 146 24.87 6.56 15.81
N LEU A 147 24.89 7.21 16.98
CA LEU A 147 24.21 6.75 18.18
C LEU A 147 22.70 6.63 17.98
N ARG A 148 22.04 7.67 17.46
CA ARG A 148 20.61 7.64 17.10
C ARG A 148 20.26 6.46 16.18
N ARG A 149 21.12 6.18 15.20
CA ARG A 149 20.96 5.03 14.29
C ARG A 149 21.16 3.69 15.00
N GLN A 150 22.10 3.62 15.95
CA GLN A 150 22.33 2.44 16.78
C GLN A 150 21.13 2.15 17.70
N LEU A 151 20.65 3.17 18.44
CA LEU A 151 19.51 3.08 19.34
C LEU A 151 18.22 2.70 18.60
N ARG A 152 17.93 3.32 17.46
CA ARG A 152 16.76 2.96 16.63
C ARG A 152 16.79 1.49 16.22
N ARG A 153 17.96 0.97 15.82
CA ARG A 153 18.14 -0.44 15.43
C ARG A 153 18.10 -1.39 16.62
N LEU A 154 18.56 -0.95 17.78
CA LEU A 154 18.50 -1.70 19.02
C LEU A 154 17.04 -1.85 19.46
N MET A 155 16.29 -0.74 19.53
CA MET A 155 14.88 -0.74 19.88
C MET A 155 14.04 -1.59 18.91
N GLN A 156 14.29 -1.49 17.60
CA GLN A 156 13.66 -2.38 16.61
C GLN A 156 13.89 -3.88 16.88
N LYS A 157 15.00 -4.25 17.51
CA LYS A 157 15.29 -5.65 17.87
C LYS A 157 14.71 -6.04 19.22
N LEU A 158 14.78 -5.15 20.21
CA LEU A 158 14.22 -5.41 21.54
C LEU A 158 12.70 -5.56 21.47
N VAL A 159 12.06 -4.81 20.57
CA VAL A 159 10.64 -4.90 20.28
C VAL A 159 10.38 -6.04 19.28
N SER A 160 10.73 -7.25 19.70
CA SER A 160 10.39 -8.49 19.02
C SER A 160 9.81 -9.46 20.04
N PRO A 161 8.89 -10.37 19.67
CA PRO A 161 8.19 -11.24 20.63
C PRO A 161 9.14 -11.98 21.58
N ALA A 162 10.28 -12.46 21.07
CA ALA A 162 11.29 -13.19 21.84
C ALA A 162 12.12 -12.33 22.81
N ARG A 163 12.01 -10.99 22.77
CA ARG A 163 12.89 -10.06 23.51
C ARG A 163 12.13 -9.05 24.37
N LEU A 164 10.80 -9.17 24.44
CA LEU A 164 9.97 -8.31 25.29
C LEU A 164 10.29 -8.48 26.78
N GLY A 165 10.67 -9.69 27.21
CA GLY A 165 11.12 -9.95 28.58
C GLY A 165 12.38 -9.14 28.93
N THR A 166 13.40 -9.16 28.07
CA THR A 166 14.61 -8.36 28.25
C THR A 166 14.32 -6.87 28.22
N LEU A 167 13.38 -6.41 27.36
CA LEU A 167 12.99 -5.00 27.35
C LEU A 167 12.40 -4.58 28.70
N ARG A 168 11.59 -5.45 29.34
CA ARG A 168 11.03 -5.19 30.67
C ARG A 168 12.14 -5.02 31.72
N GLU A 169 13.11 -5.92 31.76
CA GLU A 169 14.26 -5.85 32.69
C GLU A 169 15.07 -4.57 32.45
N LEU A 170 15.34 -4.21 31.20
CA LEU A 170 16.07 -2.99 30.86
C LEU A 170 15.31 -1.71 31.26
N ILE A 171 13.98 -1.70 31.16
CA ILE A 171 13.15 -0.58 31.63
C ILE A 171 13.30 -0.37 33.14
N GLU A 172 13.36 -1.45 33.92
CA GLU A 172 13.58 -1.38 35.37
C GLU A 172 14.96 -0.79 35.71
N CYS A 173 15.95 -1.01 34.85
CA CYS A 173 17.27 -0.39 34.96
C CYS A 173 17.35 1.06 34.41
N GLY A 174 16.22 1.70 34.07
CA GLY A 174 16.20 3.09 33.58
C GLY A 174 16.60 3.28 32.10
N PHE A 175 16.71 2.20 31.32
CA PHE A 175 17.17 2.25 29.92
C PHE A 175 16.36 3.22 29.05
N VAL A 176 15.04 3.27 29.21
CA VAL A 176 14.16 4.07 28.35
C VAL A 176 14.37 5.58 28.56
N ALA A 177 14.59 6.02 29.80
CA ALA A 177 14.91 7.42 30.11
C ALA A 177 16.23 7.84 29.46
N GLU A 178 17.24 6.95 29.46
CA GLU A 178 18.50 7.19 28.78
C GLU A 178 18.38 7.19 27.25
N VAL A 179 17.51 6.36 26.67
CA VAL A 179 17.27 6.37 25.22
C VAL A 179 16.54 7.66 24.81
N ALA A 180 15.61 8.14 25.63
CA ALA A 180 14.84 9.35 25.42
C ALA A 180 15.69 10.62 25.31
N THR A 181 16.74 10.73 26.12
CA THR A 181 17.65 11.88 26.11
C THR A 181 18.48 11.95 24.83
N HIS A 182 18.71 10.82 24.16
CA HIS A 182 19.65 10.70 23.04
C HIS A 182 18.98 10.45 21.68
N ALA A 183 17.79 9.85 21.68
CA ALA A 183 17.00 9.52 20.50
C ALA A 183 15.74 10.38 20.42
N GLY A 184 15.20 10.58 19.22
CA GLY A 184 13.89 11.24 19.09
C GLY A 184 12.78 10.42 19.75
N ARG A 185 11.68 11.07 20.13
CA ARG A 185 10.54 10.43 20.82
C ARG A 185 10.11 9.12 20.15
N ASP A 186 9.98 9.10 18.83
CA ASP A 186 9.57 7.89 18.09
C ASP A 186 10.53 6.69 18.21
N ALA A 187 11.82 6.94 18.43
CA ALA A 187 12.82 5.89 18.53
C ALA A 187 12.98 5.36 19.96
N ALA A 188 12.65 6.17 20.97
CA ALA A 188 12.73 5.81 22.38
C ALA A 188 11.51 4.99 22.83
N TRP A 189 10.30 5.29 22.32
CA TRP A 189 9.07 4.60 22.71
C TRP A 189 8.30 4.04 21.51
N PRO A 190 8.73 2.90 20.95
CA PRO A 190 8.04 2.21 19.86
C PRO A 190 6.79 1.45 20.36
N LEU A 191 5.87 2.14 21.03
CA LEU A 191 4.74 1.56 21.74
C LEU A 191 3.84 0.71 20.83
N SER A 192 3.48 1.24 19.65
CA SER A 192 2.67 0.49 18.67
C SER A 192 3.34 -0.81 18.23
N ARG A 193 4.66 -0.81 18.04
CA ARG A 193 5.42 -2.03 17.68
C ARG A 193 5.48 -3.02 18.84
N ALA A 194 5.56 -2.54 20.08
CA ALA A 194 5.54 -3.42 21.27
C ALA A 194 4.21 -4.14 21.39
N ILE A 195 3.10 -3.44 21.16
CA ILE A 195 1.76 -4.04 21.13
C ILE A 195 1.66 -5.07 20.01
N VAL A 196 2.08 -4.73 18.77
CA VAL A 196 2.10 -5.69 17.64
C VAL A 196 2.97 -6.91 17.93
N ALA A 197 4.05 -6.75 18.68
CA ALA A 197 4.94 -7.84 19.09
C ALA A 197 4.38 -8.70 20.24
N GLY A 198 3.23 -8.35 20.83
CA GLY A 198 2.60 -9.09 21.93
C GLY A 198 3.04 -8.65 23.32
N ALA A 199 3.35 -7.36 23.53
CA ALA A 199 3.64 -6.82 24.85
C ALA A 199 2.47 -7.03 25.84
N SER A 200 2.80 -7.34 27.09
CA SER A 200 1.82 -7.44 28.17
C SER A 200 1.29 -6.05 28.57
N GLU A 201 0.12 -6.02 29.21
CA GLU A 201 -0.47 -4.79 29.76
C GLU A 201 0.49 -4.06 30.71
N ASP A 202 1.21 -4.80 31.56
CA ASP A 202 2.17 -4.23 32.51
C ASP A 202 3.36 -3.55 31.82
N LEU A 203 3.87 -4.15 30.73
CA LEU A 203 4.96 -3.56 29.97
C LEU A 203 4.51 -2.27 29.27
N VAL A 204 3.28 -2.25 28.76
CA VAL A 204 2.68 -1.05 28.15
C VAL A 204 2.46 0.05 29.18
N ARG A 205 1.94 -0.26 30.37
CA ARG A 205 1.80 0.73 31.47
C ARG A 205 3.14 1.37 31.81
N ARG A 206 4.18 0.55 32.03
CA ARG A 206 5.52 1.05 32.34
C ARG A 206 6.12 1.93 31.25
N LEU A 207 5.87 1.62 29.97
CA LEU A 207 6.31 2.46 28.86
C LEU A 207 5.59 3.82 28.88
N VAL A 208 4.29 3.84 29.17
CA VAL A 208 3.48 5.06 29.28
C VAL A 208 3.90 5.88 30.51
N ASP A 209 4.11 5.24 31.66
CA ASP A 209 4.62 5.88 32.89
C ASP A 209 6.01 6.50 32.66
N ALA A 210 6.83 5.88 31.79
CA ALA A 210 8.11 6.41 31.33
C ALA A 210 7.99 7.51 30.27
N GLY A 211 6.78 8.02 29.98
CA GLY A 211 6.53 9.12 29.05
C GLY A 211 6.30 8.73 27.60
N ALA A 212 5.93 7.47 27.31
CA ALA A 212 5.54 7.08 25.95
C ALA A 212 4.28 7.84 25.50
N ASP A 213 4.34 8.42 24.31
CA ASP A 213 3.21 9.06 23.68
C ASP A 213 2.22 8.00 23.13
N LEU A 214 0.97 8.08 23.59
CA LEU A 214 -0.14 7.21 23.21
C LEU A 214 -0.61 7.44 21.76
N HIS A 215 -0.23 8.57 21.15
CA HIS A 215 -0.57 8.96 19.79
C HIS A 215 0.60 8.87 18.82
N ALA A 216 1.77 8.42 19.29
CA ALA A 216 2.94 8.29 18.43
C ALA A 216 2.70 7.26 17.32
N VAL A 217 2.66 7.73 16.07
CA VAL A 217 2.47 6.88 14.90
C VAL A 217 3.81 6.30 14.45
N HIS A 218 3.89 4.98 14.30
CA HIS A 218 5.10 4.31 13.80
C HIS A 218 4.86 3.67 12.45
N GLU A 219 5.94 3.58 11.66
CA GLU A 219 5.92 2.81 10.43
C GLU A 219 6.09 1.31 10.72
N HIS A 220 5.19 0.52 10.16
CA HIS A 220 5.19 -0.93 10.21
C HIS A 220 5.10 -1.50 8.81
N ARG A 221 5.96 -2.49 8.48
CA ARG A 221 6.03 -3.08 7.14
C ARG A 221 4.69 -3.65 6.64
N ARG A 222 3.90 -4.21 7.55
CA ARG A 222 2.63 -4.87 7.21
C ARG A 222 1.42 -3.94 7.24
N PHE A 223 1.46 -2.94 8.11
CA PHE A 223 0.27 -2.13 8.45
C PHE A 223 0.40 -0.67 7.98
N GLY A 224 1.57 -0.25 7.49
CA GLY A 224 1.82 1.15 7.18
C GLY A 224 2.03 1.97 8.45
N SER A 225 1.41 3.15 8.51
CA SER A 225 1.49 4.04 9.67
C SER A 225 0.49 3.57 10.73
N ILE A 226 0.95 3.11 11.89
CA ILE A 226 0.09 2.54 12.93
C ILE A 226 0.26 3.28 14.27
N ALA A 227 -0.87 3.63 14.89
CA ALA A 227 -0.92 4.20 16.23
C ALA A 227 -1.06 3.08 17.30
N PRO A 228 -0.71 3.32 18.57
CA PRO A 228 -0.83 2.33 19.65
C PRO A 228 -2.24 1.75 19.81
N LEU A 229 -3.29 2.58 19.80
CA LEU A 229 -4.67 2.11 19.90
C LEU A 229 -5.07 1.24 18.71
N SER A 230 -4.73 1.67 17.49
CA SER A 230 -4.91 0.88 16.27
C SER A 230 -4.16 -0.45 16.29
N ALA A 231 -2.95 -0.48 16.87
CA ALA A 231 -2.19 -1.71 17.06
C ALA A 231 -2.92 -2.69 17.96
N ALA A 232 -3.45 -2.23 19.10
CA ALA A 232 -4.21 -3.08 20.02
C ALA A 232 -5.47 -3.67 19.35
N ILE A 233 -6.17 -2.85 18.55
CA ILE A 233 -7.33 -3.29 17.77
C ILE A 233 -6.91 -4.37 16.76
N LEU A 234 -5.88 -4.12 15.94
CA LEU A 234 -5.42 -5.07 14.93
C LEU A 234 -4.93 -6.40 15.52
N THR A 235 -4.33 -6.38 16.71
CA THR A 235 -3.90 -7.60 17.41
C THR A 235 -5.02 -8.34 18.14
N SER A 236 -6.27 -7.84 18.11
CA SER A 236 -7.42 -8.41 18.83
C SER A 236 -7.19 -8.55 20.34
N THR A 237 -6.57 -7.55 20.96
CA THR A 237 -6.35 -7.50 22.41
C THR A 237 -7.29 -6.46 23.04
N PRO A 238 -8.57 -6.81 23.30
CA PRO A 238 -9.58 -5.84 23.76
C PRO A 238 -9.19 -5.21 25.10
N ASN A 239 -8.55 -5.97 25.99
CA ASN A 239 -8.07 -5.45 27.27
C ASN A 239 -6.95 -4.41 27.09
N MET A 240 -6.07 -4.60 26.10
CA MET A 240 -5.04 -3.63 25.75
C MET A 240 -5.65 -2.35 25.18
N ALA A 241 -6.65 -2.46 24.29
CA ALA A 241 -7.36 -1.30 23.77
C ALA A 241 -8.04 -0.50 24.91
N ARG A 242 -8.78 -1.19 25.80
CA ARG A 242 -9.41 -0.58 26.99
C ARG A 242 -8.39 0.04 27.94
N LEU A 243 -7.21 -0.57 28.10
CA LEU A 243 -6.13 -0.02 28.89
C LEU A 243 -5.63 1.31 28.28
N LEU A 244 -5.36 1.34 26.98
CA LEU A 244 -4.89 2.56 26.31
C LEU A 244 -5.92 3.70 26.41
N VAL A 245 -7.20 3.41 26.23
CA VAL A 245 -8.28 4.39 26.40
C VAL A 245 -8.33 4.92 27.84
N ARG A 246 -8.22 4.04 28.85
CA ARG A 246 -8.12 4.47 30.27
C ARG A 246 -6.89 5.32 30.56
N LEU A 247 -5.78 5.10 29.84
CA LEU A 247 -4.56 5.91 29.95
C LEU A 247 -4.65 7.23 29.16
N GLY A 248 -5.77 7.49 28.47
CA GLY A 248 -6.03 8.75 27.76
C GLY A 248 -5.86 8.69 26.24
N ALA A 249 -5.74 7.51 25.63
CA ALA A 249 -5.71 7.40 24.18
C ALA A 249 -7.09 7.76 23.58
N SER A 250 -7.11 8.78 22.72
CA SER A 250 -8.29 9.17 21.93
C SER A 250 -8.48 8.31 20.67
N TYR A 251 -9.76 8.14 20.27
CA TYR A 251 -10.14 7.51 19.00
C TYR A 251 -9.98 8.44 17.80
N GLU A 252 -10.15 9.76 18.00
CA GLU A 252 -9.87 10.78 17.00
C GLU A 252 -8.72 11.66 17.49
N GLU A 253 -7.66 11.79 16.67
CA GLU A 253 -6.59 12.75 16.95
C GLU A 253 -7.09 14.17 16.64
N PRO A 254 -7.16 15.08 17.63
CA PRO A 254 -7.53 16.45 17.38
C PRO A 254 -6.39 17.17 16.62
N GLY A 255 -6.63 17.50 15.35
CA GLY A 255 -5.93 18.60 14.69
C GLY A 255 -4.46 18.40 14.34
N VAL A 256 -3.91 17.19 14.32
CA VAL A 256 -2.56 16.97 13.77
C VAL A 256 -2.66 17.16 12.25
N ALA A 257 -2.34 18.39 11.81
CA ALA A 257 -2.21 18.73 10.41
C ALA A 257 -1.31 17.69 9.74
N LEU A 258 -1.92 16.96 8.80
CA LEU A 258 -1.23 15.96 7.98
C LEU A 258 0.02 16.59 7.37
N PRO A 259 1.22 15.99 7.50
CA PRO A 259 2.36 16.48 6.75
C PRO A 259 1.99 16.52 5.26
N LEU A 260 2.20 17.68 4.62
CA LEU A 260 1.83 18.01 3.22
C LEU A 260 2.30 16.98 2.18
N ARG A 261 3.23 16.09 2.55
CA ARG A 261 3.59 14.91 1.78
C ARG A 261 3.39 13.67 2.65
N PRO A 262 2.36 12.84 2.41
CA PRO A 262 2.36 11.49 2.93
C PRO A 262 3.56 10.77 2.28
N PRO A 263 4.57 10.32 3.05
CA PRO A 263 5.54 9.35 2.57
C PRO A 263 4.84 8.21 1.84
N ALA A 264 5.35 7.87 0.66
CA ALA A 264 4.83 6.83 -0.22
C ALA A 264 4.53 5.54 0.57
N GLU A 265 3.45 4.84 0.22
CA GLU A 265 3.05 3.52 0.77
C GLU A 265 2.38 3.51 2.15
N ARG A 266 1.27 4.24 2.36
CA ARG A 266 0.59 4.21 3.67
C ARG A 266 -0.89 3.92 3.60
N ARG A 267 -1.26 2.75 4.14
CA ARG A 267 -2.60 2.48 4.63
C ARG A 267 -2.92 3.42 5.80
N PRO A 268 -4.15 3.93 5.89
CA PRO A 268 -4.58 4.85 6.96
C PRO A 268 -4.85 4.16 8.31
N THR A 269 -4.07 3.13 8.67
CA THR A 269 -4.29 2.32 9.89
C THR A 269 -3.93 3.04 11.19
N ARG A 270 -3.39 4.26 11.12
CA ARG A 270 -3.20 5.13 12.29
C ARG A 270 -4.53 5.48 12.97
N HIS A 271 -5.63 5.44 12.22
CA HIS A 271 -6.96 5.67 12.75
C HIS A 271 -7.55 4.37 13.28
N PRO A 272 -8.03 4.35 14.54
CA PRO A 272 -8.61 3.17 15.17
C PRO A 272 -9.74 2.54 14.37
N LEU A 273 -10.61 3.37 13.76
CA LEU A 273 -11.69 2.86 12.90
C LEU A 273 -11.18 2.13 11.66
N PHE A 274 -10.14 2.63 10.99
CA PHE A 274 -9.55 1.97 9.83
C PHE A 274 -8.87 0.64 10.21
N ALA A 275 -8.23 0.60 11.38
CA ALA A 275 -7.71 -0.63 11.97
C ALA A 275 -8.83 -1.63 12.32
N ALA A 276 -9.95 -1.15 12.88
CA ALA A 276 -11.09 -1.98 13.23
C ALA A 276 -11.76 -2.62 12.01
N VAL A 277 -11.98 -1.85 10.93
CA VAL A 277 -12.55 -2.40 9.69
C VAL A 277 -11.58 -3.33 8.95
N GLN A 278 -10.28 -3.06 9.02
CA GLN A 278 -9.27 -3.98 8.48
C GLN A 278 -9.28 -5.33 9.21
N ARG A 279 -9.39 -5.30 10.55
CA ARG A 279 -9.56 -6.51 11.37
C ARG A 279 -10.87 -7.22 11.03
N LEU A 280 -11.97 -6.48 10.92
CA LEU A 280 -13.27 -7.01 10.56
C LEU A 280 -13.23 -7.76 9.20
N ALA A 281 -12.52 -7.21 8.21
CA ALA A 281 -12.36 -7.86 6.90
C ALA A 281 -11.49 -9.13 6.93
N GLN A 282 -10.56 -9.23 7.88
CA GLN A 282 -9.66 -10.37 8.04
C GLN A 282 -10.22 -11.45 8.99
N SER A 283 -11.26 -11.12 9.75
CA SER A 283 -11.91 -12.03 10.67
C SER A 283 -12.64 -13.16 9.94
N GLN A 284 -12.58 -14.36 10.52
CA GLN A 284 -13.39 -15.51 10.07
C GLN A 284 -14.79 -15.53 10.70
N ALA A 285 -15.04 -14.63 11.66
CA ALA A 285 -16.30 -14.50 12.39
C ALA A 285 -16.86 -13.09 12.27
N HIS A 286 -18.18 -12.98 12.47
CA HIS A 286 -18.88 -11.69 12.56
C HIS A 286 -18.62 -11.04 13.92
N ASP A 287 -17.49 -10.33 14.04
CA ASP A 287 -17.09 -9.61 15.26
C ASP A 287 -17.01 -8.10 15.00
N THR A 288 -18.16 -7.44 15.16
CA THR A 288 -18.35 -6.00 14.94
C THR A 288 -17.91 -5.13 16.12
N SER A 289 -17.58 -5.75 17.27
CA SER A 289 -17.38 -5.07 18.55
C SER A 289 -16.38 -3.91 18.47
N ALA A 290 -15.24 -4.10 17.82
CA ALA A 290 -14.22 -3.07 17.67
C ALA A 290 -14.68 -1.89 16.80
N VAL A 291 -15.51 -2.13 15.78
CA VAL A 291 -16.05 -1.06 14.93
C VAL A 291 -17.12 -0.29 15.70
N GLU A 292 -18.01 -0.99 16.39
CA GLU A 292 -19.05 -0.36 17.21
C GLU A 292 -18.47 0.47 18.35
N ASP A 293 -17.41 -0.03 18.98
CA ASP A 293 -16.66 0.70 20.00
C ASP A 293 -16.04 1.99 19.42
N CYS A 294 -15.44 1.94 18.23
CA CYS A 294 -14.94 3.15 17.55
C CYS A 294 -16.07 4.15 17.24
N LEU A 295 -17.22 3.67 16.77
CA LEU A 295 -18.37 4.52 16.45
C LEU A 295 -19.00 5.14 17.71
N ALA A 296 -19.06 4.39 18.81
CA ALA A 296 -19.55 4.88 20.10
C ALA A 296 -18.69 6.03 20.66
N HIS A 297 -17.39 6.04 20.32
CA HIS A 297 -16.45 7.11 20.66
C HIS A 297 -16.38 8.23 19.60
N GLY A 298 -17.37 8.32 18.70
CA GLY A 298 -17.53 9.45 17.78
C GLY A 298 -16.77 9.36 16.46
N CYS A 299 -16.12 8.23 16.14
CA CYS A 299 -15.47 8.07 14.84
C CYS A 299 -16.49 8.17 13.70
N SER A 300 -16.16 8.94 12.65
CA SER A 300 -16.99 8.98 11.44
C SER A 300 -16.79 7.74 10.56
N ILE A 301 -17.87 7.00 10.28
CA ILE A 301 -17.86 5.84 9.37
C ILE A 301 -17.42 6.18 7.94
N ASN A 302 -17.57 7.46 7.56
CA ASN A 302 -17.23 7.98 6.24
C ASN A 302 -15.98 8.88 6.27
N ARG A 303 -15.15 8.76 7.31
CA ARG A 303 -13.88 9.49 7.42
C ARG A 303 -13.01 9.24 6.18
N THR A 304 -12.51 10.31 5.58
CA THR A 304 -11.62 10.25 4.41
C THR A 304 -10.18 10.48 4.81
N GLU A 305 -9.27 9.60 4.38
CA GLU A 305 -7.84 9.71 4.67
C GLU A 305 -7.01 9.53 3.41
N PRO A 306 -5.92 10.30 3.22
CA PRO A 306 -5.01 10.09 2.09
C PRO A 306 -4.45 8.67 2.09
N ARG A 307 -4.46 8.03 0.92
CA ARG A 307 -3.96 6.67 0.69
C ARG A 307 -3.26 6.58 -0.65
N VAL A 308 -2.11 5.93 -0.62
CA VAL A 308 -1.45 5.42 -1.83
C VAL A 308 -1.78 3.94 -1.93
N TRP A 309 -2.30 3.52 -3.08
CA TRP A 309 -2.69 2.14 -3.32
C TRP A 309 -1.51 1.37 -3.92
N ASP A 310 -0.99 0.36 -3.20
CA ASP A 310 0.24 -0.37 -3.55
C ASP A 310 0.11 -1.22 -4.82
N ARG A 311 -1.11 -1.64 -5.14
CA ARG A 311 -1.40 -2.41 -6.36
C ARG A 311 -1.63 -1.40 -7.45
N GLY A 312 -0.95 -1.57 -8.60
CA GLY A 312 -1.06 -0.72 -9.78
C GLY A 312 -2.49 -0.56 -10.25
N PHE A 313 -3.23 0.30 -9.55
CA PHE A 313 -4.63 0.67 -9.73
C PHE A 313 -4.85 1.42 -11.03
N ASN A 314 -3.90 1.31 -11.94
CA ASN A 314 -3.62 2.31 -12.92
C ASN A 314 -2.62 1.69 -13.90
N TRP A 315 -3.13 1.36 -15.07
CA TRP A 315 -2.39 1.54 -16.31
C TRP A 315 -1.88 3.00 -16.42
N ASP A 316 -2.48 3.96 -15.68
CA ASP A 316 -2.06 5.36 -15.53
C ASP A 316 -0.99 5.49 -14.42
N TRP A 317 0.28 5.18 -14.73
CA TRP A 317 1.46 5.13 -13.84
C TRP A 317 1.68 6.29 -12.84
N ARG A 318 0.82 7.30 -12.78
CA ARG A 318 0.91 8.37 -11.78
C ARG A 318 0.42 7.87 -10.42
N PRO A 319 1.24 7.96 -9.36
CA PRO A 319 0.77 7.87 -7.98
C PRO A 319 -0.07 9.11 -7.70
N ARG A 320 -1.35 9.09 -8.08
CA ARG A 320 -2.30 10.12 -7.64
C ARG A 320 -2.51 9.93 -6.15
N GLN A 321 -2.45 11.01 -5.39
CA GLN A 321 -2.90 11.00 -4.00
C GLN A 321 -4.41 10.72 -4.04
N GLN A 322 -4.80 9.54 -3.60
CA GLN A 322 -6.20 9.14 -3.50
C GLN A 322 -6.63 9.27 -2.04
N TYR A 323 -7.94 9.28 -1.81
CA TYR A 323 -8.48 9.13 -0.47
C TYR A 323 -9.00 7.70 -0.30
N SER A 324 -9.04 7.24 0.95
CA SER A 324 -9.66 6.00 1.37
C SER A 324 -10.72 6.31 2.42
N THR A 325 -11.75 5.48 2.45
CA THR A 325 -12.73 5.44 3.55
C THR A 325 -12.62 4.10 4.27
N PRO A 326 -13.23 3.94 5.45
CA PRO A 326 -13.33 2.66 6.13
C PRO A 326 -13.92 1.56 5.25
N LEU A 327 -14.92 1.87 4.40
CA LEU A 327 -15.47 0.92 3.43
C LEU A 327 -14.41 0.45 2.43
N LEU A 328 -13.64 1.37 1.84
CA LEU A 328 -12.60 1.02 0.88
C LEU A 328 -11.45 0.22 1.53
N GLU A 329 -11.09 0.55 2.78
CA GLU A 329 -10.10 -0.24 3.53
C GLU A 329 -10.61 -1.64 3.85
N PHE A 330 -11.88 -1.79 4.25
CA PHE A 330 -12.50 -3.09 4.46
C PHE A 330 -12.40 -3.95 3.20
N LEU A 331 -12.83 -3.43 2.05
CA LEU A 331 -12.83 -4.16 0.78
C LEU A 331 -11.41 -4.56 0.35
N ASP A 332 -10.41 -3.69 0.54
CA ASP A 332 -9.01 -4.04 0.25
C ASP A 332 -8.38 -4.97 1.31
N ALA A 333 -8.91 -5.01 2.52
CA ALA A 333 -8.40 -5.90 3.56
C ALA A 333 -8.90 -7.36 3.40
N ILE A 334 -9.92 -7.63 2.57
CA ILE A 334 -10.42 -8.99 2.29
C ILE A 334 -9.29 -9.84 1.72
N PRO A 335 -8.78 -10.86 2.43
CA PRO A 335 -7.55 -11.56 2.06
C PRO A 335 -7.73 -12.42 0.80
N SER A 336 -8.89 -13.07 0.65
CA SER A 336 -9.23 -13.89 -0.51
C SER A 336 -10.74 -13.96 -0.70
N MET A 337 -11.20 -14.01 -1.95
CA MET A 337 -12.59 -14.30 -2.32
C MET A 337 -12.87 -15.82 -2.38
N SER A 338 -11.83 -16.65 -2.41
CA SER A 338 -11.92 -18.10 -2.45
C SER A 338 -11.77 -18.78 -1.08
N GLY A 339 -11.87 -18.02 0.02
CA GLY A 339 -11.69 -18.52 1.38
C GLY A 339 -12.70 -19.58 1.85
N THR A 340 -12.60 -19.98 3.12
CA THR A 340 -13.51 -20.97 3.74
C THR A 340 -14.95 -20.47 3.75
N THR A 341 -15.92 -21.38 3.84
CA THR A 341 -17.35 -21.03 3.87
C THR A 341 -17.68 -20.08 5.02
N ALA A 342 -17.08 -20.28 6.18
CA ALA A 342 -17.20 -19.39 7.35
C ALA A 342 -16.67 -17.99 7.04
N GLN A 343 -15.49 -17.88 6.43
CA GLN A 343 -14.92 -16.59 6.04
C GLN A 343 -15.77 -15.86 5.00
N ARG A 344 -16.30 -16.59 4.00
CA ARG A 344 -17.20 -16.02 2.99
C ARG A 344 -18.48 -15.48 3.63
N HIS A 345 -19.08 -16.25 4.53
CA HIS A 345 -20.28 -15.83 5.25
C HIS A 345 -20.02 -14.61 6.13
N ALA A 346 -18.95 -14.63 6.92
CA ALA A 346 -18.52 -13.51 7.76
C ALA A 346 -18.25 -12.25 6.92
N THR A 347 -17.60 -12.38 5.76
CA THR A 347 -17.34 -11.23 4.86
C THR A 347 -18.63 -10.56 4.42
N LEU A 348 -19.66 -11.33 4.04
CA LEU A 348 -20.96 -10.77 3.65
C LEU A 348 -21.68 -10.09 4.82
N GLN A 349 -21.69 -10.72 5.99
CA GLN A 349 -22.32 -10.16 7.19
C GLN A 349 -21.61 -8.88 7.64
N ASN A 350 -20.27 -8.88 7.63
CA ASN A 350 -19.45 -7.74 7.99
C ASN A 350 -19.64 -6.57 7.02
N LEU A 351 -19.72 -6.84 5.72
CA LEU A 351 -20.01 -5.82 4.72
C LEU A 351 -21.42 -5.25 4.89
N ALA A 352 -22.43 -6.11 5.06
CA ALA A 352 -23.81 -5.70 5.29
C ALA A 352 -23.94 -4.80 6.54
N PHE A 353 -23.20 -5.14 7.60
CA PHE A 353 -23.10 -4.31 8.80
C PHE A 353 -22.52 -2.91 8.51
N LEU A 354 -21.41 -2.82 7.77
CA LEU A 354 -20.83 -1.50 7.44
C LEU A 354 -21.81 -0.66 6.60
N LEU A 355 -22.46 -1.28 5.61
CA LEU A 355 -23.44 -0.61 4.76
C LEU A 355 -24.67 -0.16 5.54
N SER A 356 -25.17 -0.95 6.50
CA SER A 356 -26.31 -0.58 7.34
C SER A 356 -25.97 0.58 8.29
N ARG A 357 -24.70 0.74 8.68
CA ARG A 357 -24.20 1.92 9.41
C ARG A 357 -23.95 3.14 8.50
N GLY A 358 -24.26 3.06 7.21
CA GLY A 358 -24.14 4.17 6.27
C GLY A 358 -22.72 4.39 5.74
N ALA A 359 -21.87 3.36 5.76
CA ALA A 359 -20.57 3.41 5.11
C ALA A 359 -20.73 3.58 3.59
N ARG A 360 -20.07 4.59 3.03
CA ARG A 360 -20.14 4.96 1.62
C ARG A 360 -18.77 5.31 1.06
N THR A 361 -18.68 5.34 -0.26
CA THR A 361 -17.58 6.03 -0.94
C THR A 361 -17.77 7.54 -0.80
N PRO A 362 -16.69 8.32 -0.70
CA PRO A 362 -16.83 9.76 -0.67
C PRO A 362 -17.37 10.22 -2.03
N PRO A 363 -18.33 11.15 -2.07
CA PRO A 363 -18.81 11.70 -3.32
C PRO A 363 -17.62 12.31 -4.06
N LEU A 364 -17.62 12.18 -5.39
CA LEU A 364 -16.60 12.82 -6.21
C LEU A 364 -16.67 14.32 -5.93
N ALA A 365 -15.59 14.90 -5.38
CA ALA A 365 -15.51 16.35 -5.27
C ALA A 365 -15.68 16.92 -6.69
N PRO A 366 -16.51 17.98 -6.88
CA PRO A 366 -16.66 18.59 -8.19
C PRO A 366 -15.29 18.98 -8.72
N ASP A 367 -14.99 18.61 -9.97
CA ASP A 367 -13.72 18.93 -10.62
C ASP A 367 -13.47 20.43 -10.51
N GLN A 368 -12.51 20.85 -9.66
CA GLN A 368 -12.08 22.23 -9.61
C GLN A 368 -11.17 22.49 -10.82
N PRO A 369 -11.55 23.40 -11.75
CA PRO A 369 -10.72 23.73 -12.89
C PRO A 369 -9.36 24.26 -12.42
N GLY A 370 -8.26 23.62 -12.86
CA GLY A 370 -6.89 24.05 -12.54
C GLY A 370 -6.15 23.27 -11.45
N ALA A 371 -6.79 22.32 -10.76
CA ALA A 371 -6.08 21.42 -9.86
C ALA A 371 -5.24 20.40 -10.65
N ILE A 372 -3.91 20.56 -10.64
CA ILE A 372 -2.94 19.71 -11.35
C ILE A 372 -3.01 18.23 -10.91
N VAL A 373 -3.60 17.95 -9.74
CA VAL A 373 -3.80 16.60 -9.21
C VAL A 373 -5.29 16.35 -9.01
N GLN A 374 -5.94 15.74 -10.01
CA GLN A 374 -7.27 15.17 -9.86
C GLN A 374 -7.24 14.07 -8.77
N THR A 375 -7.77 14.36 -7.59
CA THR A 375 -7.93 13.38 -6.51
C THR A 375 -9.12 12.48 -6.80
N THR A 376 -8.91 11.45 -7.60
CA THR A 376 -9.96 10.46 -7.90
C THR A 376 -9.91 9.34 -6.87
N THR A 377 -10.77 9.41 -5.85
CA THR A 377 -11.02 8.24 -4.99
C THR A 377 -11.69 7.15 -5.83
N PRO A 378 -11.17 5.92 -5.86
CA PRO A 378 -11.80 4.83 -6.59
C PRO A 378 -13.16 4.53 -5.95
N SER A 379 -14.14 4.18 -6.78
CA SER A 379 -15.38 3.58 -6.28
C SER A 379 -15.09 2.20 -5.68
N SER A 380 -15.98 1.74 -4.80
CA SER A 380 -15.89 0.41 -4.20
C SER A 380 -15.84 -0.70 -5.24
N LEU A 381 -16.60 -0.59 -6.33
CA LEU A 381 -16.57 -1.60 -7.39
C LEU A 381 -15.32 -1.52 -8.26
N GLU A 382 -14.81 -0.33 -8.59
CA GLU A 382 -13.50 -0.22 -9.26
C GLU A 382 -12.43 -0.90 -8.41
N LEU A 383 -12.47 -0.67 -7.09
CA LEU A 383 -11.55 -1.30 -6.16
C LEU A 383 -11.57 -2.83 -6.23
N LEU A 384 -12.78 -3.40 -6.21
CA LEU A 384 -12.97 -4.85 -6.29
C LEU A 384 -12.54 -5.39 -7.66
N ILE A 385 -13.03 -4.83 -8.76
CA ILE A 385 -12.77 -5.37 -10.09
C ILE A 385 -11.28 -5.22 -10.46
N ASP A 386 -10.60 -4.14 -10.08
CA ASP A 386 -9.14 -4.03 -10.29
C ASP A 386 -8.36 -5.12 -9.56
N ARG A 387 -8.81 -5.47 -8.35
CA ARG A 387 -8.12 -6.43 -7.50
C ARG A 387 -8.35 -7.87 -7.92
N TRP A 388 -9.57 -8.23 -8.30
CA TRP A 388 -9.96 -9.62 -8.60
C TRP A 388 -10.25 -9.89 -10.08
N GLN A 389 -10.20 -8.86 -10.93
CA GLN A 389 -10.53 -8.90 -12.36
C GLN A 389 -12.02 -9.16 -12.65
N VAL A 390 -12.42 -8.94 -13.91
CA VAL A 390 -13.81 -9.08 -14.36
C VAL A 390 -14.28 -10.53 -14.28
N GLU A 391 -13.37 -11.48 -14.50
CA GLU A 391 -13.66 -12.91 -14.46
C GLU A 391 -14.12 -13.38 -13.07
N ALA A 392 -13.70 -12.70 -11.99
CA ALA A 392 -14.15 -13.01 -10.64
C ALA A 392 -15.63 -12.74 -10.42
N LEU A 393 -16.29 -11.93 -11.27
CA LEU A 393 -17.76 -11.76 -11.26
C LEU A 393 -18.51 -13.08 -11.54
N ASN A 394 -17.82 -14.12 -12.01
CA ASN A 394 -18.39 -15.47 -12.12
C ASN A 394 -18.44 -16.23 -10.79
N ASP A 395 -17.63 -15.86 -9.79
CA ASP A 395 -17.73 -16.44 -8.45
C ASP A 395 -18.94 -15.84 -7.73
N ASP A 396 -19.81 -16.69 -7.22
CA ASP A 396 -21.07 -16.25 -6.61
C ASP A 396 -20.87 -15.48 -5.31
N HIS A 397 -19.82 -15.79 -4.55
CA HIS A 397 -19.55 -15.06 -3.32
C HIS A 397 -19.06 -13.64 -3.62
N PHE A 398 -18.10 -13.50 -4.55
CA PHE A 398 -17.65 -12.19 -5.03
C PHE A 398 -18.81 -11.40 -5.65
N PHE A 399 -19.64 -12.04 -6.47
CA PHE A 399 -20.78 -11.38 -7.08
C PHE A 399 -21.80 -10.90 -6.03
N ARG A 400 -22.03 -11.67 -4.96
CA ARG A 400 -22.87 -11.23 -3.82
C ARG A 400 -22.30 -10.01 -3.09
N VAL A 401 -20.98 -9.93 -2.92
CA VAL A 401 -20.32 -8.72 -2.38
C VAL A 401 -20.59 -7.51 -3.29
N VAL A 402 -20.47 -7.68 -4.60
CA VAL A 402 -20.78 -6.64 -5.60
C VAL A 402 -22.26 -6.22 -5.52
N THR A 403 -23.18 -7.18 -5.45
CA THR A 403 -24.63 -6.91 -5.29
C THR A 403 -24.91 -6.07 -4.05
N LEU A 404 -24.35 -6.41 -2.89
CA LEU A 404 -24.56 -5.62 -1.66
C LEU A 404 -24.11 -4.16 -1.81
N ILE A 405 -22.97 -3.91 -2.45
CA ILE A 405 -22.44 -2.55 -2.69
C ILE A 405 -23.36 -1.77 -3.64
N VAL A 406 -23.84 -2.44 -4.70
CA VAL A 406 -24.74 -1.84 -5.68
C VAL A 406 -26.08 -1.49 -5.03
N ASP A 407 -26.68 -2.42 -4.30
CA ASP A 407 -27.97 -2.25 -3.63
C ASP A 407 -27.91 -1.15 -2.56
N ALA A 408 -26.80 -1.06 -1.83
CA ALA A 408 -26.56 0.02 -0.87
C ALA A 408 -26.31 1.40 -1.51
N GLY A 409 -26.29 1.49 -2.85
CA GLY A 409 -26.10 2.75 -3.55
C GLY A 409 -24.69 3.33 -3.44
N CYS A 410 -23.68 2.53 -3.08
CA CYS A 410 -22.28 2.96 -2.95
C CYS A 410 -21.57 3.12 -4.33
N MET A 411 -22.31 3.66 -5.29
CA MET A 411 -22.01 3.65 -6.71
C MET A 411 -21.96 5.06 -7.34
N ASP A 412 -22.16 6.13 -6.56
CA ASP A 412 -22.07 7.59 -6.88
C ASP A 412 -21.63 7.98 -8.31
N GLY A 413 -22.44 7.66 -9.32
CA GLY A 413 -22.11 7.91 -10.74
C GLY A 413 -20.90 7.15 -11.31
N ALA A 414 -20.31 6.23 -10.55
CA ALA A 414 -19.18 5.39 -10.96
C ALA A 414 -19.57 4.36 -12.03
N MET A 415 -20.85 4.08 -12.23
CA MET A 415 -21.33 3.10 -13.20
C MET A 415 -20.77 3.36 -14.61
N GLY A 416 -20.86 4.60 -15.10
CA GLY A 416 -20.27 4.97 -16.39
C GLY A 416 -18.74 4.79 -16.41
N ARG A 417 -18.03 5.08 -15.31
CA ARG A 417 -16.58 4.89 -15.19
C ARG A 417 -16.18 3.41 -15.14
N ILE A 418 -16.98 2.55 -14.51
CA ILE A 418 -16.76 1.11 -14.48
C ILE A 418 -16.95 0.55 -15.88
N MET A 419 -18.08 0.90 -16.52
CA MET A 419 -18.37 0.48 -17.90
C MET A 419 -17.23 0.87 -18.86
N ARG A 420 -16.73 2.10 -18.71
CA ARG A 420 -15.56 2.65 -19.41
C ARG A 420 -14.27 1.86 -19.21
N ARG A 421 -13.99 1.48 -17.96
CA ARG A 421 -12.65 1.06 -17.53
C ARG A 421 -12.36 -0.39 -17.89
N TYR A 422 -13.33 -1.28 -17.68
CA TYR A 422 -13.07 -2.71 -17.79
C TYR A 422 -13.39 -3.29 -19.18
N CYS A 423 -14.07 -2.54 -20.04
CA CYS A 423 -14.14 -2.85 -21.47
C CYS A 423 -12.83 -2.58 -22.24
N ARG A 424 -11.73 -2.18 -21.57
CA ARG A 424 -10.45 -1.77 -22.17
C ARG A 424 -9.23 -2.62 -21.80
N GLY A 425 -9.41 -3.60 -20.91
CA GLY A 425 -8.28 -4.27 -20.24
C GLY A 425 -8.40 -5.78 -20.14
N VAL A 426 -9.57 -6.34 -20.45
CA VAL A 426 -9.71 -7.79 -20.53
C VAL A 426 -8.87 -8.25 -21.70
N ARG A 427 -7.99 -9.23 -21.46
CA ARG A 427 -7.20 -9.85 -22.52
C ARG A 427 -8.17 -10.44 -23.54
N ASN A 428 -8.47 -9.71 -24.62
CA ASN A 428 -9.37 -10.13 -25.72
C ASN A 428 -8.85 -11.33 -26.53
N ARG A 429 -7.87 -12.05 -26.00
CA ARG A 429 -7.37 -13.29 -26.55
C ARG A 429 -8.19 -14.42 -25.94
N ASP A 430 -8.71 -15.29 -26.80
CA ASP A 430 -9.20 -16.59 -26.36
C ASP A 430 -8.04 -17.30 -25.63
N PRO A 431 -8.28 -17.93 -24.46
CA PRO A 431 -9.55 -18.41 -23.92
C PRO A 431 -10.26 -17.49 -22.89
N TYR A 432 -9.80 -16.27 -22.64
CA TYR A 432 -10.25 -15.46 -21.49
C TYR A 432 -11.54 -14.65 -21.75
N PHE A 433 -11.94 -14.51 -23.02
CA PHE A 433 -13.10 -13.70 -23.40
C PHE A 433 -14.42 -14.23 -22.81
N ALA A 434 -14.71 -15.52 -22.92
CA ALA A 434 -15.99 -16.07 -22.51
C ALA A 434 -16.27 -15.94 -20.99
N PRO A 435 -15.31 -16.24 -20.10
CA PRO A 435 -15.46 -15.96 -18.66
C PRO A 435 -15.63 -14.47 -18.36
N ALA A 436 -14.82 -13.61 -18.97
CA ALA A 436 -14.91 -12.17 -18.72
C ALA A 436 -16.25 -11.60 -19.19
N TRP A 437 -16.73 -11.99 -20.38
CA TRP A 437 -18.04 -11.60 -20.88
C TRP A 437 -19.18 -12.08 -19.99
N ARG A 438 -19.14 -13.33 -19.51
CA ARG A 438 -20.15 -13.86 -18.59
C ARG A 438 -20.22 -13.02 -17.31
N GLY A 439 -19.08 -12.74 -16.70
CA GLY A 439 -18.99 -11.92 -15.49
C GLY A 439 -19.50 -10.50 -15.73
N TRP A 440 -19.09 -9.90 -16.84
CA TRP A 440 -19.50 -8.56 -17.25
C TRP A 440 -21.01 -8.46 -17.51
N ARG A 441 -21.59 -9.45 -18.19
CA ARG A 441 -23.03 -9.53 -18.44
C ARG A 441 -23.83 -9.56 -17.13
N ARG A 442 -23.40 -10.35 -16.14
CA ARG A 442 -24.04 -10.38 -14.81
C ARG A 442 -24.02 -9.00 -14.16
N LEU A 443 -22.92 -8.25 -14.30
CA LEU A 443 -22.83 -6.89 -13.75
C LEU A 443 -23.78 -5.90 -14.46
N ILE A 444 -23.90 -5.98 -15.79
CA ILE A 444 -24.87 -5.18 -16.55
C ILE A 444 -26.30 -5.52 -16.11
N ASP A 445 -26.62 -6.81 -15.98
CA ASP A 445 -27.91 -7.27 -15.47
C ASP A 445 -28.24 -6.70 -14.09
N LEU A 446 -27.26 -6.73 -13.18
CA LEU A 446 -27.40 -6.15 -11.85
C LEU A 446 -27.66 -4.63 -11.90
N PHE A 447 -27.01 -3.90 -12.81
CA PHE A 447 -27.27 -2.48 -12.99
C PHE A 447 -28.68 -2.20 -13.55
N LEU A 448 -29.10 -2.94 -14.57
CA LEU A 448 -30.41 -2.80 -15.19
C LEU A 448 -31.56 -3.22 -14.28
N ALA A 449 -31.31 -4.11 -13.31
CA ALA A 449 -32.30 -4.50 -12.31
C ALA A 449 -32.65 -3.37 -11.33
N ARG A 450 -31.84 -2.30 -11.27
CA ARG A 450 -32.10 -1.17 -10.37
C ARG A 450 -33.18 -0.24 -10.92
N PRO A 451 -34.09 0.26 -10.07
CA PRO A 451 -35.06 1.25 -10.48
C PRO A 451 -34.35 2.55 -10.92
N GLY A 452 -34.75 3.09 -12.07
CA GLY A 452 -34.24 4.35 -12.60
C GLY A 452 -32.97 4.25 -13.46
N VAL A 453 -32.41 3.06 -13.67
CA VAL A 453 -31.29 2.87 -14.59
C VAL A 453 -31.81 2.64 -16.01
N ASP A 454 -31.61 3.62 -16.89
CA ASP A 454 -31.95 3.50 -18.31
C ASP A 454 -30.84 2.74 -19.08
N PRO A 455 -31.17 1.64 -19.79
CA PRO A 455 -30.21 0.94 -20.65
C PRO A 455 -29.57 1.85 -21.71
N SER A 456 -30.27 2.87 -22.18
CA SER A 456 -29.75 3.85 -23.16
C SER A 456 -28.70 4.77 -22.56
N ALA A 457 -28.86 5.17 -21.29
CA ALA A 457 -27.85 5.91 -20.55
C ALA A 457 -26.57 5.09 -20.31
N LEU A 458 -26.72 3.80 -19.98
CA LEU A 458 -25.58 2.88 -19.88
C LEU A 458 -24.84 2.73 -21.21
N LEU A 459 -25.59 2.55 -22.30
CA LEU A 459 -25.04 2.44 -23.64
C LEU A 459 -24.30 3.73 -24.06
N LEU A 460 -24.89 4.90 -23.77
CA LEU A 460 -24.26 6.19 -24.00
C LEU A 460 -22.92 6.29 -23.28
N HIS A 461 -22.88 5.98 -21.98
CA HIS A 461 -21.64 6.02 -21.21
C HIS A 461 -20.59 5.09 -21.80
N LEU A 462 -20.97 3.85 -22.15
CA LEU A 462 -20.07 2.88 -22.75
C LEU A 462 -19.46 3.39 -24.08
N LEU A 463 -20.29 3.93 -24.98
CA LEU A 463 -19.88 4.37 -26.32
C LEU A 463 -19.05 5.66 -26.29
N VAL A 464 -19.54 6.69 -25.60
CA VAL A 464 -18.85 7.99 -25.47
C VAL A 464 -17.49 7.80 -24.84
N ASP A 465 -17.38 6.89 -23.87
CA ASP A 465 -16.09 6.60 -23.31
C ASP A 465 -15.14 5.94 -24.26
N SER A 466 -15.61 4.89 -24.92
CA SER A 466 -14.80 4.07 -25.78
C SER A 466 -14.13 4.96 -26.84
N GLY A 467 -14.86 5.95 -27.37
CA GLY A 467 -14.31 6.89 -28.33
C GLY A 467 -13.37 7.96 -27.75
N THR A 468 -13.52 8.36 -26.50
CA THR A 468 -12.74 9.48 -25.92
C THR A 468 -11.34 9.12 -25.41
N LYS A 469 -11.03 7.84 -25.15
CA LYS A 469 -9.66 7.42 -24.77
C LYS A 469 -9.06 6.47 -25.79
N GLU A 470 -7.73 6.49 -25.91
CA GLU A 470 -7.00 5.64 -26.84
C GLU A 470 -7.22 4.14 -26.55
N MET A 471 -7.70 3.41 -27.54
CA MET A 471 -7.67 1.95 -27.57
C MET A 471 -6.95 1.53 -28.84
N ALA A 472 -6.24 0.39 -28.80
CA ALA A 472 -5.55 -0.12 -29.98
C ALA A 472 -6.55 -0.63 -31.06
N ALA A 473 -7.74 -1.06 -30.65
CA ALA A 473 -8.81 -1.56 -31.50
C ALA A 473 -10.15 -1.53 -30.76
N VAL A 474 -11.27 -1.63 -31.49
CA VAL A 474 -12.58 -1.92 -30.90
C VAL A 474 -12.55 -3.33 -30.31
N GLU A 475 -12.73 -3.44 -29.00
CA GLU A 475 -12.61 -4.72 -28.29
C GLU A 475 -13.85 -5.58 -28.46
N ARG A 476 -13.66 -6.92 -28.51
CA ARG A 476 -14.76 -7.88 -28.60
C ARG A 476 -15.75 -7.71 -27.44
N LEU A 477 -15.25 -7.36 -26.26
CA LEU A 477 -16.07 -7.12 -25.07
C LEU A 477 -16.99 -5.91 -25.22
N LEU A 478 -16.50 -4.84 -25.87
CA LEU A 478 -17.30 -3.64 -26.17
C LEU A 478 -18.43 -3.98 -27.13
N VAL A 479 -18.14 -4.70 -28.23
CA VAL A 479 -19.16 -5.11 -29.21
C VAL A 479 -20.25 -5.95 -28.53
N ALA A 480 -19.87 -6.95 -27.74
CA ALA A 480 -20.81 -7.80 -27.02
C ALA A 480 -21.67 -7.01 -26.02
N ALA A 481 -21.06 -6.06 -25.28
CA ALA A 481 -21.79 -5.20 -24.35
C ALA A 481 -22.80 -4.29 -25.06
N VAL A 482 -22.43 -3.73 -26.21
CA VAL A 482 -23.33 -2.92 -27.05
C VAL A 482 -24.50 -3.77 -27.55
N ASP A 483 -24.23 -4.94 -28.15
CA ASP A 483 -25.28 -5.86 -28.61
C ASP A 483 -26.27 -6.21 -27.50
N TYR A 484 -25.73 -6.48 -26.31
CA TYR A 484 -26.54 -6.89 -25.18
C TYR A 484 -27.44 -5.77 -24.65
N LEU A 485 -26.94 -4.54 -24.56
CA LEU A 485 -27.74 -3.39 -24.13
C LEU A 485 -28.83 -3.08 -25.15
N LEU A 486 -28.53 -3.15 -26.45
CA LEU A 486 -29.53 -2.99 -27.52
C LEU A 486 -30.63 -4.06 -27.45
N ALA A 487 -30.25 -5.32 -27.22
CA ALA A 487 -31.20 -6.41 -27.02
C ALA A 487 -32.07 -6.24 -25.77
N ARG A 488 -31.65 -5.41 -24.82
CA ARG A 488 -32.39 -5.00 -23.62
C ARG A 488 -33.19 -3.71 -23.80
N GLY A 489 -33.32 -3.22 -25.04
CA GLY A 489 -34.12 -2.05 -25.37
C GLY A 489 -33.39 -0.72 -25.23
N ALA A 490 -32.06 -0.70 -25.12
CA ALA A 490 -31.30 0.54 -25.23
C ALA A 490 -31.54 1.16 -26.62
N ASP A 491 -31.88 2.45 -26.66
CA ASP A 491 -31.90 3.22 -27.89
C ASP A 491 -30.56 3.95 -28.07
N ILE A 492 -29.81 3.56 -29.10
CA ILE A 492 -28.50 4.17 -29.45
C ILE A 492 -28.62 5.65 -29.85
N ASN A 493 -29.81 6.10 -30.24
CA ASN A 493 -30.12 7.47 -30.61
C ASN A 493 -30.75 8.27 -29.47
N ALA A 494 -30.97 7.66 -28.31
CA ALA A 494 -31.61 8.33 -27.17
C ALA A 494 -30.81 9.56 -26.72
N PRO A 495 -31.49 10.64 -26.32
CA PRO A 495 -30.88 11.82 -25.70
C PRO A 495 -30.52 11.54 -24.23
N ALA A 496 -29.77 10.46 -23.96
CA ALA A 496 -29.53 9.96 -22.61
C ALA A 496 -28.45 10.76 -21.82
N SER A 497 -27.89 11.81 -22.44
CA SER A 497 -26.98 12.75 -21.78
C SER A 497 -27.80 13.75 -20.96
N PRO A 498 -27.28 14.29 -19.84
CA PRO A 498 -27.91 15.42 -19.13
C PRO A 498 -28.20 16.63 -20.04
N LEU A 499 -27.47 16.75 -21.15
CA LEU A 499 -27.65 17.81 -22.16
C LEU A 499 -28.60 17.43 -23.29
N GLY A 500 -29.23 16.26 -23.23
CA GLY A 500 -30.09 15.70 -24.27
C GLY A 500 -29.36 15.32 -25.56
N THR A 501 -28.03 15.20 -25.53
CA THR A 501 -27.20 14.93 -26.71
C THR A 501 -27.08 13.43 -26.96
N PRO A 502 -27.34 12.92 -28.18
CA PRO A 502 -27.09 11.54 -28.56
C PRO A 502 -25.61 11.16 -28.48
N ALA A 503 -25.30 9.87 -28.40
CA ALA A 503 -23.93 9.36 -28.29
C ALA A 503 -23.03 9.80 -29.45
N LEU A 504 -23.57 9.74 -30.67
CA LEU A 504 -22.83 10.07 -31.90
C LEU A 504 -22.42 11.55 -31.93
N HIS A 505 -23.34 12.47 -31.60
CA HIS A 505 -23.04 13.91 -31.51
C HIS A 505 -22.04 14.21 -30.40
N THR A 506 -22.21 13.58 -29.24
CA THR A 506 -21.30 13.74 -28.10
C THR A 506 -19.86 13.37 -28.48
N LEU A 507 -19.67 12.24 -29.17
CA LEU A 507 -18.36 11.83 -29.68
C LEU A 507 -17.80 12.82 -30.70
N CYS A 508 -18.63 13.31 -31.63
CA CYS A 508 -18.21 14.30 -32.62
C CYS A 508 -17.71 15.60 -31.97
N THR A 509 -18.34 16.05 -30.88
CA THR A 509 -17.89 17.19 -30.09
C THR A 509 -16.53 16.92 -29.42
N PHE A 510 -16.35 15.76 -28.77
CA PHE A 510 -15.05 15.39 -28.18
C PHE A 510 -13.93 15.28 -29.22
N TYR A 511 -14.29 14.83 -30.41
CA TYR A 511 -13.38 14.68 -31.53
C TYR A 511 -12.88 16.04 -32.04
N GLN A 512 -13.68 17.11 -31.99
CA GLN A 512 -13.23 18.45 -32.39
C GLN A 512 -12.11 19.02 -31.51
N HIS A 513 -12.14 18.72 -30.22
CA HIS A 513 -11.23 19.26 -29.22
C HIS A 513 -10.57 18.12 -28.43
N PRO A 514 -9.60 17.40 -29.02
CA PRO A 514 -8.85 16.43 -28.25
C PRO A 514 -8.09 17.21 -27.17
N THR A 515 -8.56 17.16 -25.93
CA THR A 515 -7.90 17.84 -24.81
C THR A 515 -6.59 17.13 -24.48
N PRO A 516 -5.50 17.85 -24.16
CA PRO A 516 -4.24 17.24 -23.74
C PRO A 516 -4.43 16.26 -22.56
N ASP A 517 -5.39 16.54 -21.66
CA ASP A 517 -5.69 15.69 -20.50
C ASP A 517 -6.41 14.37 -20.84
N THR A 518 -7.08 14.30 -22.00
CA THR A 518 -7.58 13.03 -22.55
C THR A 518 -6.49 12.18 -23.22
N MET A 519 -5.30 12.76 -23.43
CA MET A 519 -4.19 12.11 -24.13
C MET A 519 -3.19 11.55 -23.13
N TRP A 520 -3.02 10.24 -23.18
CA TRP A 520 -2.03 9.54 -22.39
C TRP A 520 -0.64 9.81 -23.02
N TRP A 521 0.36 10.07 -22.17
CA TRP A 521 1.65 10.66 -22.57
C TRP A 521 2.29 10.05 -23.84
N HIS A 522 2.83 10.92 -24.70
CA HIS A 522 3.62 10.68 -25.92
C HIS A 522 2.89 10.24 -27.19
N ARG A 523 1.57 10.07 -27.19
CA ARG A 523 0.82 9.70 -28.39
C ARG A 523 0.03 10.88 -28.93
N SER A 524 0.33 11.23 -30.18
CA SER A 524 -0.42 12.23 -30.92
C SER A 524 -1.85 11.72 -31.13
N PRO A 525 -2.90 12.54 -30.95
CA PRO A 525 -4.28 12.12 -31.23
C PRO A 525 -4.49 11.79 -32.72
N TYR A 526 -3.49 12.10 -33.55
CA TYR A 526 -3.40 11.79 -34.97
C TYR A 526 -2.67 10.46 -35.26
N GLN A 527 -2.26 9.69 -34.24
CA GLN A 527 -1.69 8.37 -34.45
C GLN A 527 -2.70 7.46 -35.16
N GLU A 528 -2.25 6.80 -36.23
CA GLU A 528 -3.11 6.00 -37.10
C GLU A 528 -3.95 4.95 -36.35
N SER A 529 -3.41 4.33 -35.30
CA SER A 529 -4.15 3.39 -34.46
C SER A 529 -5.34 4.02 -33.73
N VAL A 530 -5.19 5.26 -33.25
CA VAL A 530 -6.26 6.01 -32.56
C VAL A 530 -7.33 6.41 -33.56
N VAL A 531 -6.91 6.90 -34.74
CA VAL A 531 -7.83 7.25 -35.83
C VAL A 531 -8.64 6.04 -36.27
N ARG A 532 -7.98 4.90 -36.49
CA ARG A 532 -8.61 3.65 -36.86
C ARG A 532 -9.63 3.21 -35.82
N HIS A 533 -9.27 3.21 -34.54
CA HIS A 533 -10.21 2.87 -33.46
C HIS A 533 -11.46 3.75 -33.47
N ARG A 534 -11.32 5.07 -33.66
CA ARG A 534 -12.46 6.00 -33.73
C ARG A 534 -13.35 5.72 -34.94
N CYS A 535 -12.77 5.46 -36.12
CA CYS A 535 -13.52 5.05 -37.31
C CYS A 535 -14.25 3.72 -37.08
N ASP A 536 -13.58 2.71 -36.54
CA ASP A 536 -14.16 1.40 -36.24
C ASP A 536 -15.33 1.51 -35.26
N LEU A 537 -15.22 2.38 -34.25
CA LEU A 537 -16.29 2.64 -33.29
C LEU A 537 -17.50 3.32 -33.95
N LEU A 538 -17.28 4.32 -34.81
CA LEU A 538 -18.37 4.96 -35.56
C LEU A 538 -19.05 3.98 -36.52
N HIS A 539 -18.28 3.12 -37.20
CA HIS A 539 -18.84 2.04 -38.01
C HIS A 539 -19.67 1.08 -37.16
N LEU A 540 -19.18 0.65 -36.00
CA LEU A 540 -19.94 -0.18 -35.06
C LEU A 540 -21.27 0.50 -34.70
N MET A 541 -21.25 1.75 -34.25
CA MET A 541 -22.46 2.49 -33.87
C MET A 541 -23.47 2.57 -35.03
N MET A 542 -23.03 2.94 -36.24
CA MET A 542 -23.91 3.07 -37.40
C MET A 542 -24.43 1.70 -37.87
N SER A 543 -23.62 0.64 -37.79
CA SER A 543 -24.04 -0.74 -38.09
C SER A 543 -25.14 -1.24 -37.14
N ARG A 544 -25.25 -0.62 -35.96
CA ARG A 544 -26.25 -0.92 -34.92
C ARG A 544 -27.37 0.10 -34.85
N GLY A 545 -27.51 0.94 -35.88
CA GLY A 545 -28.65 1.84 -36.03
C GLY A 545 -28.45 3.26 -35.50
N ALA A 546 -27.22 3.67 -35.13
CA ALA A 546 -26.96 5.07 -34.83
C ALA A 546 -27.19 5.92 -36.09
N ASP A 547 -28.01 6.96 -36.00
CA ASP A 547 -28.43 7.79 -37.13
C ASP A 547 -27.54 9.05 -37.26
N PRO A 548 -26.57 9.09 -38.19
CA PRO A 548 -25.79 10.30 -38.48
C PRO A 548 -26.61 11.46 -39.06
N LEU A 549 -27.85 11.24 -39.51
CA LEU A 549 -28.77 12.29 -39.98
C LEU A 549 -29.58 12.93 -38.85
N LEU A 550 -29.60 12.33 -37.65
CA LEU A 550 -30.31 12.86 -36.50
C LEU A 550 -29.83 14.29 -36.21
N ARG A 551 -30.77 15.22 -36.09
CA ARG A 551 -30.47 16.64 -35.84
C ARG A 551 -30.54 16.94 -34.35
N PHE A 552 -29.44 17.42 -33.80
CA PHE A 552 -29.36 17.99 -32.46
C PHE A 552 -29.00 19.48 -32.59
N ARG A 553 -29.81 20.36 -32.00
CA ARG A 553 -29.66 21.83 -32.14
C ARG A 553 -29.53 22.29 -33.60
N GLY A 554 -30.33 21.70 -34.48
CA GLY A 554 -30.34 22.00 -35.92
C GLY A 554 -29.18 21.37 -36.71
N ARG A 555 -28.26 20.64 -36.07
CA ARG A 555 -27.07 20.07 -36.72
C ARG A 555 -27.03 18.55 -36.65
N ASN A 556 -26.51 17.92 -37.70
CA ASN A 556 -26.24 16.49 -37.72
C ASN A 556 -24.80 16.23 -37.22
N ALA A 557 -24.48 14.98 -36.91
CA ALA A 557 -23.18 14.62 -36.32
C ALA A 557 -21.97 15.04 -37.19
N PRO A 558 -21.94 14.84 -38.52
CA PRO A 558 -20.83 15.32 -39.34
C PRO A 558 -20.72 16.85 -39.40
N MET A 559 -21.84 17.59 -39.41
CA MET A 559 -21.80 19.06 -39.32
C MET A 559 -21.24 19.53 -37.99
N GLU A 560 -21.55 18.82 -36.91
CA GLU A 560 -20.95 19.07 -35.59
C GLU A 560 -19.43 18.92 -35.71
N LEU A 561 -18.93 17.75 -36.16
CA LEU A 561 -17.50 17.47 -36.31
C LEU A 561 -16.72 18.51 -37.15
N ILE A 562 -17.36 19.05 -38.19
CA ILE A 562 -16.73 19.98 -39.15
C ILE A 562 -16.67 21.43 -38.65
N GLN A 563 -17.38 21.79 -37.58
CA GLN A 563 -17.51 23.17 -37.11
C GLN A 563 -16.15 23.88 -36.93
N TYR A 564 -15.11 23.15 -36.50
CA TYR A 564 -13.78 23.70 -36.23
C TYR A 564 -12.76 23.48 -37.35
N LEU A 565 -13.14 22.89 -38.49
CA LEU A 565 -12.21 22.66 -39.62
C LEU A 565 -11.51 23.93 -40.10
N LYS A 566 -12.12 25.11 -39.95
CA LYS A 566 -11.55 26.38 -40.40
C LYS A 566 -10.43 26.90 -39.50
N VAL A 567 -10.44 26.55 -38.20
CA VAL A 567 -9.51 27.06 -37.18
C VAL A 567 -8.50 25.99 -36.74
N ALA A 568 -8.75 24.73 -37.11
CA ALA A 568 -7.89 23.59 -36.83
C ALA A 568 -6.55 23.61 -37.58
N ASP A 569 -5.48 23.14 -36.94
CA ASP A 569 -4.17 22.94 -37.57
C ASP A 569 -4.23 21.87 -38.69
N PRO A 570 -3.23 21.80 -39.59
CA PRO A 570 -3.23 20.85 -40.71
C PRO A 570 -3.43 19.37 -40.30
N SER A 571 -2.87 18.93 -39.17
CA SER A 571 -2.98 17.56 -38.70
C SER A 571 -4.39 17.27 -38.18
N THR A 572 -4.97 18.19 -37.40
CA THR A 572 -6.38 18.12 -36.99
C THR A 572 -7.31 18.10 -38.20
N ARG A 573 -7.07 18.94 -39.22
CA ARG A 573 -7.90 18.97 -40.44
C ARG A 573 -7.83 17.68 -41.24
N ALA A 574 -6.63 17.12 -41.44
CA ALA A 574 -6.46 15.86 -42.16
C ALA A 574 -7.21 14.72 -41.45
N TRP A 575 -7.16 14.69 -40.13
CA TRP A 575 -7.85 13.70 -39.32
C TRP A 575 -9.37 13.89 -39.31
N ILE A 576 -9.89 15.12 -39.10
CA ILE A 576 -11.33 15.41 -39.16
C ILE A 576 -11.90 14.97 -40.52
N LYS A 577 -11.17 15.18 -41.62
CA LYS A 577 -11.58 14.71 -42.94
C LYS A 577 -11.72 13.18 -43.00
N LYS A 578 -10.82 12.43 -42.36
CA LYS A 578 -10.84 10.96 -42.34
C LYS A 578 -12.03 10.42 -41.54
N VAL A 579 -12.27 10.95 -40.34
CA VAL A 579 -13.43 10.60 -39.51
C VAL A 579 -14.74 11.06 -40.14
N GLY A 580 -14.75 12.26 -40.74
CA GLY A 580 -15.89 12.80 -41.46
C GLY A 580 -16.28 11.96 -42.67
N ARG A 581 -15.31 11.37 -43.40
CA ARG A 581 -15.58 10.44 -44.49
C ARG A 581 -16.38 9.22 -44.00
N THR A 582 -15.97 8.61 -42.89
CA THR A 582 -16.70 7.49 -42.26
C THR A 582 -18.16 7.84 -41.94
N LEU A 583 -18.41 9.05 -41.40
CA LEU A 583 -19.77 9.52 -41.13
C LEU A 583 -20.58 9.73 -42.42
N CYS A 584 -19.98 10.31 -43.45
CA CYS A 584 -20.63 10.51 -44.75
C CYS A 584 -20.97 9.18 -45.45
N GLU A 585 -20.08 8.19 -45.38
CA GLU A 585 -20.32 6.83 -45.87
C GLU A 585 -21.52 6.20 -45.15
N GLY A 586 -21.58 6.33 -43.83
CA GLY A 586 -22.73 5.87 -43.05
C GLY A 586 -24.04 6.59 -43.37
N MET A 587 -24.00 7.90 -43.61
CA MET A 587 -25.17 8.66 -44.08
C MET A 587 -25.67 8.16 -45.43
N ALA A 588 -24.76 7.91 -46.38
CA ALA A 588 -25.11 7.38 -47.70
C ALA A 588 -25.75 5.99 -47.59
N ALA A 589 -25.13 5.09 -46.81
CA ALA A 589 -25.66 3.76 -46.54
C ALA A 589 -27.07 3.80 -45.93
N GLN A 590 -27.32 4.70 -44.97
CA GLN A 590 -28.65 4.82 -44.36
C GLN A 590 -29.70 5.42 -45.29
N ARG A 591 -29.34 6.39 -46.14
CA ARG A 591 -30.26 6.93 -47.16
C ARG A 591 -30.69 5.85 -48.13
N ILE A 592 -29.74 5.03 -48.60
CA ILE A 592 -30.03 3.88 -49.47
C ILE A 592 -30.94 2.88 -48.75
N ALA A 593 -30.62 2.53 -47.50
CA ALA A 593 -31.45 1.60 -46.72
C ALA A 593 -32.88 2.12 -46.49
N ARG A 594 -33.06 3.43 -46.29
CA ARG A 594 -34.39 4.05 -46.17
C ARG A 594 -35.14 4.05 -47.50
N ALA A 595 -34.48 4.40 -48.61
CA ALA A 595 -35.07 4.38 -49.95
C ALA A 595 -35.57 2.97 -50.33
N ASN A 596 -34.76 1.94 -50.09
CA ASN A 596 -35.13 0.55 -50.36
C ASN A 596 -36.29 0.06 -49.48
N ARG A 597 -36.38 0.53 -48.22
CA ARG A 597 -37.54 0.21 -47.36
C ARG A 597 -38.82 0.86 -47.85
N THR A 598 -38.76 2.12 -48.29
CA THR A 598 -39.93 2.82 -48.84
C THR A 598 -40.43 2.19 -50.13
N GLU A 599 -39.54 1.70 -50.99
CA GLU A 599 -39.92 0.94 -52.19
C GLU A 599 -40.58 -0.40 -51.82
N TYR A 600 -40.00 -1.16 -50.89
CA TYR A 600 -40.57 -2.44 -50.45
C TYR A 600 -41.95 -2.30 -49.76
N VAL A 601 -42.17 -1.27 -48.95
CA VAL A 601 -43.48 -1.01 -48.34
C VAL A 601 -44.49 -0.61 -49.41
N ARG A 602 -44.10 0.24 -50.37
CA ARG A 602 -44.96 0.65 -51.48
C ARG A 602 -45.37 -0.54 -52.36
N ASP A 603 -44.46 -1.48 -52.62
CA ASP A 603 -44.73 -2.71 -53.38
C ASP A 603 -45.62 -3.72 -52.62
N LYS A 604 -45.53 -3.74 -51.28
CA LYS A 604 -46.45 -4.52 -50.44
C LYS A 604 -47.85 -3.92 -50.36
N GLU A 605 -47.95 -2.59 -50.30
CA GLU A 605 -49.26 -1.93 -50.28
C GLU A 605 -49.97 -2.06 -51.63
N THR A 606 -49.25 -1.95 -52.76
CA THR A 606 -49.84 -2.14 -54.10
C THR A 606 -50.28 -3.58 -54.37
N SER A 607 -49.61 -4.58 -53.79
CA SER A 607 -49.98 -6.00 -53.92
C SER A 607 -51.09 -6.48 -52.99
N PHE A 608 -51.45 -5.72 -51.94
CA PHE A 608 -52.64 -6.00 -51.11
C PHE A 608 -53.91 -5.27 -51.60
N SER A 609 -53.76 -4.27 -52.48
CA SER A 609 -54.87 -3.52 -53.09
C SER A 609 -55.32 -4.02 -54.47
N ALA A 610 -54.71 -5.11 -54.96
CA ALA A 610 -55.11 -5.86 -56.15
C ALA A 610 -55.57 -7.25 -55.72
#